data_AF-A0A1Q8IPS2-F1
#
_entry.id   AF-A0A1Q8IPS2-F1
#
_cell.length_a   1.000
_cell.length_b   1.000
_cell.length_c   1.000
_cell.angle_alpha   90.00
_cell.angle_beta   90.00
_cell.angle_gamma   90.00
#
_symmetry.space_group_name_H-M   'P 1'
#
loop_
_entity.id
_entity.type
_entity.pdbx_description
1 polymer ?
#
loop_
_entity_poly.entity_id
_entity_poly.type
_entity_poly.pdbx_seq_one_letter_code
_entity_poly.pdbx_strand_id
1 'polypeptide(L)'
;MNALLDWFAAARWRMSLSHCLEGLLVQVPIGLLLNFRIGALAVIVWYWSRKKLECEFETLGAEESLAFESHAYTWSIGWLPWQWDAYKVLDVVLPALSATLIAMVMRDYKGLLPVF
;
A
#
# COMPACT_ATOMS: atom_id res chain seq x y z
N MET A 1 -7.11 30.41 -6.00
CA MET A 1 -6.79 29.11 -6.62
C MET A 1 -5.80 28.32 -5.78
N ASN A 2 -4.68 28.92 -5.35
CA ASN A 2 -3.66 28.25 -4.51
C ASN A 2 -4.23 27.64 -3.22
N ALA A 3 -5.01 28.37 -2.42
CA ALA A 3 -5.59 27.86 -1.17
C ALA A 3 -6.49 26.62 -1.34
N LEU A 4 -7.14 26.46 -2.50
CA LEU A 4 -8.01 25.32 -2.80
C LEU A 4 -7.18 24.11 -3.26
N LEU A 5 -6.12 24.33 -4.04
CA LEU A 5 -5.13 23.30 -4.39
C LEU A 5 -4.37 22.82 -3.16
N ASP A 6 -3.98 23.72 -2.25
CA ASP A 6 -3.31 23.40 -0.98
C ASP A 6 -4.23 22.56 -0.08
N TRP A 7 -5.52 22.87 -0.05
CA TRP A 7 -6.51 22.10 0.69
C TRP A 7 -6.68 20.68 0.11
N PHE A 8 -6.75 20.53 -1.22
CA PHE A 8 -6.80 19.21 -1.86
C PHE A 8 -5.53 18.39 -1.60
N ALA A 9 -4.36 19.02 -1.70
CA ALA A 9 -3.08 18.37 -1.39
C ALA A 9 -3.04 17.92 0.09
N ALA A 10 -3.49 18.77 1.02
CA ALA A 10 -3.57 18.43 2.44
C ALA A 10 -4.57 17.31 2.72
N ALA A 11 -5.71 17.27 2.03
CA ALA A 11 -6.69 16.20 2.14
C ALA A 11 -6.13 14.86 1.63
N ARG A 12 -5.43 14.88 0.48
CA ARG A 12 -4.75 13.71 -0.09
C ARG A 12 -3.64 13.20 0.83
N TRP A 13 -2.83 14.11 1.38
CA TRP A 13 -1.79 13.79 2.37
C TRP A 13 -2.35 13.12 3.63
N ARG A 14 -3.47 13.62 4.16
CA ARG A 14 -4.15 12.98 5.30
C ARG A 14 -4.65 11.58 4.97
N MET A 15 -5.14 11.38 3.75
CA MET A 15 -5.51 10.06 3.26
C MET A 15 -4.29 9.14 3.21
N SER A 16 -3.17 9.60 2.66
CA SER A 16 -1.91 8.84 2.65
C SER A 16 -1.41 8.48 4.06
N LEU A 17 -1.56 9.37 5.04
CA LEU A 17 -1.22 9.08 6.44
C LEU A 17 -2.15 8.04 7.09
N SER A 18 -3.43 8.00 6.71
CA SER A 18 -4.35 6.98 7.23
C SER A 18 -3.93 5.56 6.81
N HIS A 19 -3.22 5.42 5.68
CA HIS A 19 -2.65 4.15 5.26
C HIS A 19 -1.60 3.59 6.23
N CYS A 20 -0.96 4.42 7.06
CA CYS A 20 -0.10 3.92 8.13
C CYS A 20 -0.90 3.12 9.18
N LEU A 21 -2.11 3.57 9.52
CA LEU A 21 -2.99 2.87 10.46
C LEU A 21 -3.60 1.61 9.84
N GLU A 22 -4.04 1.70 8.59
CA GLU A 22 -4.49 0.53 7.83
C GLU A 22 -3.36 -0.51 7.67
N GLY A 23 -2.13 -0.07 7.47
CA GLY A 23 -0.94 -0.93 7.42
C GLY A 23 -0.73 -1.73 8.69
N LEU A 24 -1.13 -1.21 9.86
CA LEU A 24 -1.09 -1.98 11.12
C LEU A 24 -2.05 -3.17 11.10
N LEU A 25 -3.19 -3.06 10.42
CA LEU A 25 -4.15 -4.16 10.29
C LEU A 25 -3.57 -5.34 9.51
N VAL A 26 -2.60 -5.08 8.63
CA VAL A 26 -1.84 -6.12 7.91
C VAL A 26 -0.63 -6.56 8.72
N GLN A 27 0.14 -5.61 9.25
CA GLN A 27 1.42 -5.90 9.90
C GLN A 27 1.25 -6.62 11.24
N VAL A 28 0.31 -6.21 12.09
CA VAL A 28 0.14 -6.77 13.43
C VAL A 28 -0.17 -8.28 13.39
N PRO A 29 -1.17 -8.78 12.65
CA PRO A 29 -1.46 -10.22 12.64
C PRO A 29 -0.31 -11.04 12.08
N ILE A 30 0.30 -10.62 10.97
CA ILE A 30 1.44 -11.32 10.35
C ILE A 30 2.69 -11.24 11.23
N GLY A 31 2.89 -10.07 11.84
CA GLY A 31 3.98 -9.76 12.75
C GLY A 31 3.96 -10.63 14.00
N LEU A 32 2.79 -10.75 14.62
CA LEU A 32 2.55 -11.61 15.79
C LEU A 32 2.68 -13.10 15.45
N LEU A 33 2.21 -13.53 14.28
CA LEU A 33 2.30 -14.93 13.87
C LEU A 33 3.74 -15.35 13.53
N LEU A 34 4.46 -14.57 12.72
CA LEU A 34 5.73 -14.99 12.14
C LEU A 34 6.92 -14.16 12.63
N ASN A 35 6.92 -12.86 12.34
CA ASN A 35 7.76 -11.81 12.91
C ASN A 35 7.44 -10.48 12.21
N PHE A 36 7.80 -9.36 12.83
CA PHE A 36 7.46 -8.03 12.31
C PHE A 36 8.20 -7.64 11.02
N ARG A 37 9.30 -8.32 10.64
CA ARG A 37 9.97 -8.10 9.35
C ARG A 37 9.14 -8.66 8.20
N ILE A 38 8.60 -9.88 8.37
CA ILE A 38 7.64 -10.48 7.43
C ILE A 38 6.35 -9.66 7.41
N GLY A 39 5.89 -9.19 8.58
CA GLY A 39 4.75 -8.27 8.66
C GLY A 39 4.96 -6.97 7.86
N ALA A 40 6.15 -6.37 7.94
CA ALA A 40 6.47 -5.18 7.16
C ALA A 40 6.53 -5.46 5.65
N LEU A 41 7.12 -6.60 5.25
CA LEU A 41 7.12 -7.04 3.85
C LEU A 41 5.68 -7.21 3.33
N ALA A 42 4.78 -7.78 4.13
CA ALA A 42 3.39 -7.96 3.76
C ALA A 42 2.67 -6.62 3.54
N VAL A 43 2.93 -5.60 4.38
CA VAL A 43 2.42 -4.24 4.16
C VAL A 43 2.91 -3.68 2.83
N ILE A 44 4.21 -3.80 2.54
CA ILE A 44 4.79 -3.29 1.28
C ILE A 44 4.14 -3.96 0.08
N VAL A 45 4.05 -5.29 0.08
CA VAL A 45 3.43 -6.06 -1.01
C VAL A 45 1.95 -5.71 -1.17
N TRP A 46 1.22 -5.58 -0.06
CA TRP A 46 -0.20 -5.22 -0.07
C TRP A 46 -0.44 -3.85 -0.73
N TYR A 47 0.25 -2.81 -0.27
CA TYR A 47 0.09 -1.46 -0.80
C TYR A 47 0.59 -1.33 -2.23
N TRP A 48 1.70 -1.98 -2.57
CA TRP A 48 2.18 -2.01 -3.96
C TRP A 48 1.16 -2.65 -4.90
N SER A 49 0.63 -3.82 -4.52
CA SER A 49 -0.37 -4.55 -5.32
C SER A 49 -1.64 -3.73 -5.49
N ARG A 50 -2.10 -3.08 -4.41
CA ARG A 50 -3.26 -2.19 -4.43
C ARG A 50 -3.06 -1.00 -5.37
N LYS A 51 -1.92 -0.31 -5.29
CA LYS A 51 -1.65 0.88 -6.14
C LYS A 51 -1.44 0.51 -7.60
N LYS A 52 -0.83 -0.64 -7.87
CA LYS A 52 -0.78 -1.21 -9.21
C LYS A 52 -2.18 -1.47 -9.77
N LEU A 53 -3.05 -2.10 -8.98
CA LEU A 53 -4.45 -2.37 -9.39
C LEU A 53 -5.21 -1.08 -9.64
N GLU A 54 -5.08 -0.08 -8.75
CA GLU A 54 -5.69 1.24 -8.95
C GLU A 54 -5.25 1.88 -10.28
N CYS A 55 -3.96 1.80 -10.63
CA CYS A 55 -3.48 2.33 -11.91
C CYS A 55 -4.04 1.58 -13.11
N GLU A 56 -4.20 0.26 -13.01
CA GLU A 56 -4.79 -0.54 -14.07
C GLU A 56 -6.28 -0.18 -14.25
N PHE A 57 -7.03 -0.05 -13.16
CA PHE A 57 -8.43 0.38 -13.20
C PHE A 57 -8.62 1.77 -13.82
N GLU A 58 -7.70 2.71 -13.56
CA GLU A 58 -7.75 4.04 -14.16
C GLU A 58 -7.51 4.03 -15.68
N THR A 59 -6.88 2.99 -16.22
CA THR A 59 -6.59 2.88 -17.66
C THR A 59 -7.67 2.15 -18.47
N LEU A 60 -8.61 1.49 -17.80
CA LEU A 60 -9.68 0.73 -18.47
C LEU A 60 -10.83 1.64 -18.90
N GLY A 61 -11.46 1.31 -20.03
CA GLY A 61 -12.69 1.98 -20.45
C GLY A 61 -13.83 1.74 -19.46
N ALA A 62 -14.80 2.65 -19.37
CA ALA A 62 -15.93 2.54 -18.43
C ALA A 62 -16.71 1.22 -18.59
N GLU A 63 -16.85 0.71 -19.82
CA GLU A 63 -17.50 -0.58 -20.11
C GLU A 63 -16.65 -1.78 -19.67
N GLU A 64 -15.33 -1.71 -19.78
CA GLU A 64 -14.40 -2.78 -19.36
C GLU A 64 -14.24 -2.83 -17.83
N SER A 65 -14.34 -1.68 -17.16
CA SER A 65 -14.31 -1.59 -15.69
C SER A 65 -15.51 -2.28 -15.02
N LEU A 66 -16.65 -2.36 -15.70
CA LEU A 66 -17.86 -3.06 -15.23
C LEU A 66 -17.80 -4.58 -15.49
N ALA A 67 -17.03 -5.03 -16.47
CA ALA A 67 -16.80 -6.45 -16.79
C ALA A 67 -15.67 -7.10 -15.96
N PHE A 68 -15.03 -6.30 -15.08
CA PHE A 68 -13.80 -6.62 -14.36
C PHE A 68 -13.91 -7.81 -13.38
N GLU A 69 -15.12 -8.28 -13.05
CA GLU A 69 -15.29 -9.52 -12.29
C GLU A 69 -14.85 -10.76 -13.07
N SER A 70 -14.85 -10.73 -14.41
CA SER A 70 -14.72 -11.94 -15.21
C SER A 70 -13.30 -12.25 -15.68
N HIS A 71 -12.42 -11.27 -15.82
CA HIS A 71 -11.17 -11.41 -16.59
C HIS A 71 -9.99 -10.71 -15.89
N ALA A 72 -9.06 -11.50 -15.35
CA ALA A 72 -7.76 -11.07 -14.81
C ALA A 72 -6.77 -10.67 -15.93
N TYR A 73 -7.21 -9.80 -16.85
CA TYR A 73 -6.43 -9.24 -17.94
C TYR A 73 -6.08 -7.82 -17.53
N THR A 74 -4.88 -7.45 -17.13
CA THR A 74 -3.56 -8.04 -17.34
C THR A 74 -2.63 -7.37 -16.33
N TRP A 75 -1.76 -8.11 -15.66
CA TRP A 75 -0.67 -7.51 -14.90
C TRP A 75 0.39 -6.91 -15.84
N SER A 76 0.01 -5.90 -16.61
CA SER A 76 0.79 -5.31 -17.70
C SER A 76 1.15 -3.84 -17.41
N ILE A 77 0.27 -3.10 -16.73
CA ILE A 77 0.43 -1.66 -16.46
C ILE A 77 0.53 -1.39 -14.95
N GLY A 78 1.22 -0.32 -14.57
CA GLY A 78 1.26 0.17 -13.19
C GLY A 78 2.24 -0.59 -12.29
N TRP A 79 3.17 -1.36 -12.87
CA TRP A 79 4.18 -2.09 -12.10
C TRP A 79 5.20 -1.18 -11.44
N LEU A 80 5.46 -0.01 -12.04
CA LEU A 80 6.61 0.81 -11.70
C LEU A 80 6.14 2.18 -11.19
N PRO A 81 6.76 2.71 -10.12
CA PRO A 81 6.25 3.88 -9.41
C PRO A 81 6.37 5.18 -10.21
N TRP A 82 7.18 5.22 -11.27
CA TRP A 82 7.23 6.34 -12.20
C TRP A 82 6.03 6.42 -13.15
N GLN A 83 5.20 5.37 -13.18
CA GLN A 83 3.91 5.38 -13.88
C GLN A 83 2.79 5.91 -12.98
N TRP A 84 3.07 6.18 -11.70
CA TRP A 84 2.08 6.59 -10.71
C TRP A 84 2.13 8.10 -10.46
N ASP A 85 1.01 8.67 -10.01
CA ASP A 85 1.02 10.02 -9.47
C ASP A 85 1.75 10.07 -8.11
N ALA A 86 2.26 11.25 -7.76
CA ALA A 86 3.04 11.44 -6.54
C ALA A 86 2.30 11.00 -5.26
N TYR A 87 0.97 11.11 -5.23
CA TYR A 87 0.18 10.68 -4.08
C TYR A 87 0.05 9.17 -3.98
N LYS A 88 -0.12 8.45 -5.10
CA LYS A 88 -0.06 6.98 -5.10
C LYS A 88 1.30 6.45 -4.64
N VAL A 89 2.40 7.12 -5.01
CA VAL A 89 3.73 6.79 -4.48
C VAL A 89 3.77 7.01 -2.96
N LEU A 90 3.24 8.13 -2.49
CA LEU A 90 3.18 8.44 -1.06
C LEU A 90 2.33 7.43 -0.26
N ASP A 91 1.23 6.96 -0.86
CA ASP A 91 0.35 5.93 -0.28
C ASP A 91 1.06 4.58 -0.08
N VAL A 92 2.19 4.33 -0.74
CA VAL A 92 3.04 3.16 -0.50
C VAL A 92 4.17 3.49 0.46
N VAL A 93 4.84 4.64 0.25
CA VAL A 93 6.05 5.02 1.00
C VAL A 93 5.75 5.22 2.48
N LEU A 94 4.66 5.91 2.82
CA LEU A 94 4.30 6.17 4.23
C LEU A 94 4.04 4.88 5.02
N PRO A 95 3.13 3.97 4.60
CA PRO A 95 2.92 2.72 5.32
C PRO A 95 4.15 1.82 5.30
N ALA A 96 4.93 1.79 4.22
CA ALA A 96 6.17 1.02 4.15
C ALA A 96 7.21 1.51 5.18
N LEU A 97 7.41 2.82 5.28
CA LEU A 97 8.32 3.42 6.26
C LEU A 97 7.85 3.17 7.69
N SER A 98 6.56 3.39 7.99
CA SER A 98 6.04 3.12 9.34
C SER A 98 6.16 1.65 9.70
N ALA A 99 5.87 0.74 8.76
CA ALA A 99 5.96 -0.69 9.01
C ALA A 99 7.41 -1.15 9.20
N THR A 100 8.35 -0.61 8.43
CA THR A 100 9.78 -0.89 8.59
C THR A 100 10.30 -0.39 9.93
N LEU A 101 9.88 0.81 10.38
CA LEU A 101 10.23 1.33 11.71
C LEU A 101 9.72 0.41 12.82
N ILE A 102 8.48 -0.05 12.74
CA ILE A 102 7.91 -1.02 13.70
C ILE A 102 8.72 -2.33 13.69
N ALA A 103 9.09 -2.83 12.52
CA ALA A 103 9.91 -4.03 12.40
C ALA A 103 11.30 -3.88 13.02
N MET A 104 11.90 -2.68 12.94
CA MET A 104 13.17 -2.38 13.59
C MET A 104 13.04 -2.31 15.12
N VAL A 105 11.95 -1.73 15.63
CA VAL A 105 11.66 -1.70 17.07
C VAL A 105 11.41 -3.12 17.60
N MET A 106 10.69 -3.94 16.83
CA MET A 106 10.33 -5.32 17.19
C MET A 106 11.34 -6.35 16.69
N ARG A 107 12.60 -5.97 16.42
CA ARG A 107 13.60 -6.81 15.76
C ARG A 107 13.88 -8.15 16.47
N ASP A 108 13.70 -8.17 17.79
CA ASP A 108 14.01 -9.31 18.66
C ASP A 108 12.78 -10.22 18.88
N TYR A 109 11.60 -9.82 18.37
CA TYR A 109 10.38 -10.61 18.44
C TYR A 109 10.36 -11.69 17.34
N LYS A 110 10.21 -12.96 17.76
CA LYS A 110 10.32 -14.14 16.88
C LYS A 110 8.99 -14.73 16.40
N GLY A 111 7.86 -14.11 16.74
CA GLY A 111 6.53 -14.66 16.41
C GLY A 111 6.11 -15.85 17.27
N LEU A 112 4.85 -16.22 17.13
CA LEU A 112 4.28 -17.43 17.71
C LEU A 112 4.66 -18.70 16.92
N LEU A 113 4.91 -18.55 15.63
CA LEU A 113 5.34 -19.58 14.69
C LEU A 113 6.68 -19.12 14.06
N PRO A 114 7.80 -19.26 14.78
CA PRO A 114 9.09 -18.78 14.30
C PRO A 114 9.46 -19.50 12.99
N VAL A 115 9.64 -18.71 11.94
CA VAL A 115 10.26 -19.18 10.70
C VAL A 115 11.76 -19.24 10.96
N PHE A 116 12.35 -20.43 10.79
CA PHE A 116 13.72 -20.80 11.16
C PHE A 116 14.80 -19.78 10.74
#